data_AF-A0A939QAC2-F1
#
_entry.id   AF-A0A939QAC2-F1
#
_cell.length_a   1.000
_cell.length_b   1.000
_cell.length_c   1.000
_cell.angle_alpha   90.00
_cell.angle_beta   90.00
_cell.angle_gamma   90.00
#
_symmetry.space_group_name_H-M   'P 1'
#
loop_
_entity.id
_entity.type
_entity.pdbx_description
1 polymer ?
#
loop_
_entity_poly.entity_id
_entity_poly.type
_entity_poly.pdbx_seq_one_letter_code
_entity_poly.pdbx_strand_id
1 'polypeptide(L)'
;MFAASLQAAPAEACGLLGGRDGVATSHYPVPNVAPEPTERFVMDPAGQREAFTAMERRGEELVAIYHSHPSTGASPSKADLLSAHYLDAFYLIVGLRQGRPYLRAFRIHPRTRAAVEVRWLAVRPR
;
A
#
# COMPACT_ATOMS: atom_id res chain seq x y z
N MET A 1 -5.19 3.87 -6.37
CA MET A 1 -5.27 3.82 -4.90
C MET A 1 -6.33 4.75 -4.28
N PHE A 2 -6.31 6.07 -4.50
CA PHE A 2 -7.27 6.99 -3.84
C PHE A 2 -8.76 6.63 -4.04
N ALA A 3 -9.16 6.31 -5.28
CA ALA A 3 -10.53 5.87 -5.54
C ALA A 3 -10.89 4.59 -4.76
N ALA A 4 -9.99 3.60 -4.71
CA ALA A 4 -10.18 2.38 -3.94
C ALA A 4 -10.31 2.66 -2.43
N SER A 5 -9.49 3.57 -1.89
CA SER A 5 -9.57 3.99 -0.48
C SER A 5 -10.88 4.68 -0.13
N LEU A 6 -11.41 5.52 -1.03
CA LEU A 6 -12.70 6.18 -0.83
C LEU A 6 -13.87 5.19 -0.92
N GLN A 7 -13.79 4.20 -1.80
CA GLN A 7 -14.83 3.17 -1.97
C GLN A 7 -14.85 2.16 -0.82
N ALA A 8 -13.70 1.82 -0.25
CA ALA A 8 -13.62 0.85 0.84
C ALA A 8 -14.02 1.44 2.20
N ALA A 9 -13.92 2.76 2.38
CA ALA A 9 -14.25 3.42 3.65
C ALA A 9 -15.67 3.04 4.12
N PRO A 10 -15.86 2.63 5.40
CA PRO A 10 -14.94 2.80 6.53
C PRO A 10 -13.87 1.70 6.69
N ALA A 11 -13.85 0.68 5.84
CA ALA A 11 -12.80 -0.34 5.86
C ALA A 11 -11.49 0.17 5.21
N GLU A 12 -10.37 -0.42 5.60
CA GLU A 12 -9.09 -0.22 4.93
C GLU A 12 -9.10 -0.87 3.54
N ALA A 13 -8.78 -0.08 2.52
CA ALA A 13 -8.37 -0.62 1.22
C ALA A 13 -6.90 -1.05 1.28
N CYS A 14 -6.53 -2.08 0.54
CA CYS A 14 -5.14 -2.50 0.38
C CYS A 14 -4.83 -2.93 -1.06
N GLY A 15 -3.55 -3.00 -1.39
CA GLY A 15 -3.09 -3.59 -2.65
C GLY A 15 -1.62 -3.33 -2.93
N LEU A 16 -1.22 -3.67 -4.14
CA LEU A 16 0.17 -3.64 -4.59
C LEU A 16 0.34 -2.63 -5.73
N LEU A 17 1.52 -2.03 -5.81
CA LEU A 17 1.94 -1.22 -6.95
C LEU A 17 3.12 -1.89 -7.65
N GLY A 18 2.94 -2.16 -8.94
CA GLY A 18 3.98 -2.70 -9.81
C GLY A 18 4.63 -1.61 -10.64
N GLY A 19 5.87 -1.83 -11.05
CA GLY A 19 6.63 -0.87 -11.82
C GLY A 19 8.05 -1.32 -12.10
N ARG A 20 8.95 -0.38 -12.35
CA ARG A 20 10.39 -0.63 -12.56
C ARG A 20 11.20 0.55 -12.06
N ASP A 21 12.41 0.29 -11.59
CA ASP A 21 13.39 1.30 -11.18
C ASP A 21 12.83 2.27 -10.11
N GLY A 22 12.01 1.73 -9.19
CA GLY A 22 11.33 2.51 -8.16
C GLY A 22 10.19 3.41 -8.66
N VAL A 23 9.80 3.31 -9.93
CA VAL A 23 8.66 4.03 -10.53
C VAL A 23 7.45 3.11 -10.61
N ALA A 24 6.45 3.35 -9.75
CA ALA A 24 5.18 2.65 -9.80
C ALA A 24 4.36 3.09 -11.03
N THR A 25 4.01 2.16 -11.91
CA THR A 25 3.24 2.41 -13.13
C THR A 25 1.91 1.67 -13.18
N SER A 26 1.73 0.67 -12.32
CA SER A 26 0.56 -0.20 -12.29
C SER A 26 0.00 -0.31 -10.87
N HIS A 27 -1.32 -0.30 -10.75
CA HIS A 27 -2.04 -0.44 -9.48
C HIS A 27 -2.85 -1.74 -9.50
N TYR A 28 -2.61 -2.59 -8.51
CA TYR A 28 -3.29 -3.87 -8.29
C TYR A 28 -4.04 -3.81 -6.95
N PRO A 29 -5.33 -3.41 -6.93
CA PRO A 29 -6.16 -3.52 -5.74
C PRO A 29 -6.28 -4.99 -5.32
N VAL A 30 -6.18 -5.26 -4.02
CA VAL A 30 -6.37 -6.61 -3.46
C VAL A 30 -7.43 -6.53 -2.35
N PRO A 31 -8.44 -7.43 -2.32
CA PRO A 31 -9.45 -7.42 -1.28
C PRO A 31 -8.84 -7.52 0.13
N ASN A 32 -9.38 -6.73 1.06
CA ASN A 32 -9.08 -6.85 2.48
C ASN A 32 -10.00 -7.92 3.09
N VAL A 33 -9.42 -9.02 3.58
CA VAL A 33 -10.12 -10.15 4.21
C VAL A 33 -9.86 -10.23 5.72
N ALA A 34 -9.41 -9.13 6.34
CA ALA A 34 -9.24 -9.08 7.78
C ALA A 34 -10.58 -9.25 8.52
N PRO A 35 -10.60 -9.95 9.67
CA PRO A 35 -11.79 -10.03 10.54
C PRO A 35 -12.29 -8.66 11.01
N GLU A 36 -11.36 -7.73 11.29
CA GLU A 36 -11.65 -6.34 11.65
C GLU A 36 -11.12 -5.37 10.58
N PRO A 37 -11.79 -5.25 9.42
CA PRO A 37 -11.25 -4.56 8.25
C PRO A 37 -11.24 -3.04 8.39
N THR A 38 -11.86 -2.48 9.43
CA THR A 38 -11.81 -1.04 9.76
C THR A 38 -10.57 -0.64 10.56
N GLU A 39 -9.82 -1.62 11.09
CA GLU A 39 -8.66 -1.39 11.97
C GLU A 39 -7.35 -1.96 11.44
N ARG A 40 -7.43 -2.92 10.50
CA ARG A 40 -6.27 -3.52 9.84
C ARG A 40 -6.64 -4.07 8.47
N PHE A 41 -5.62 -4.42 7.70
CA PHE A 41 -5.78 -5.17 6.48
C PHE A 41 -5.10 -6.54 6.52
N VAL A 42 -5.71 -7.49 5.82
CA VAL A 42 -5.08 -8.76 5.42
C VAL A 42 -5.45 -8.93 3.95
N MET A 43 -4.45 -8.91 3.07
CA MET A 43 -4.71 -9.08 1.64
C MET A 43 -5.18 -10.50 1.34
N ASP A 44 -6.23 -10.65 0.54
CA ASP A 44 -6.69 -11.95 0.04
C ASP A 44 -5.54 -12.71 -0.67
N PRO A 45 -5.20 -13.94 -0.24
CA PRO A 45 -4.10 -14.70 -0.84
C PRO A 45 -4.26 -14.99 -2.34
N ALA A 46 -5.49 -15.16 -2.82
CA ALA A 46 -5.73 -15.39 -4.25
C ALA A 46 -5.47 -14.09 -5.05
N GLY A 47 -6.01 -12.97 -4.60
CA GLY A 47 -5.75 -11.65 -5.19
C GLY A 47 -4.27 -11.25 -5.16
N GLN A 48 -3.54 -11.58 -4.09
CA GLN A 48 -2.08 -11.38 -4.05
C GLN A 48 -1.37 -12.16 -5.15
N ARG A 49 -1.68 -13.46 -5.29
CA ARG A 49 -1.08 -14.32 -6.31
C ARG A 49 -1.38 -13.81 -7.72
N GLU A 50 -2.60 -13.38 -7.98
CA GLU A 50 -3.01 -12.81 -9.27
C GLU A 50 -2.25 -11.53 -9.57
N ALA A 51 -2.09 -10.63 -8.58
CA ALA A 51 -1.33 -9.40 -8.73
C ALA A 51 0.15 -9.67 -9.06
N PHE A 52 0.81 -10.58 -8.35
CA PHE A 52 2.19 -10.97 -8.65
C PHE A 52 2.32 -11.64 -10.02
N THR A 53 1.39 -12.52 -10.39
CA THR A 53 1.36 -13.14 -11.73
C THR A 53 1.22 -12.08 -12.83
N ALA A 54 0.39 -11.05 -12.60
CA ALA A 54 0.23 -9.95 -13.55
C ALA A 54 1.48 -9.08 -13.64
N MET A 55 2.17 -8.81 -12.52
CA MET A 55 3.46 -8.10 -12.52
C MET A 55 4.51 -8.86 -13.33
N GLU A 56 4.66 -10.17 -13.09
CA GLU A 56 5.60 -11.03 -13.84
C GLU A 56 5.34 -10.98 -15.34
N ARG A 57 4.08 -11.14 -15.78
CA ARG A 57 3.69 -11.06 -17.19
C ARG A 57 4.00 -9.71 -17.84
N ARG A 58 4.09 -8.65 -17.05
CA ARG A 58 4.36 -7.28 -17.51
C ARG A 58 5.82 -6.86 -17.31
N GLY A 59 6.67 -7.76 -16.80
CA GLY A 59 8.06 -7.46 -16.45
C GLY A 59 8.15 -6.32 -15.43
N GLU A 60 7.26 -6.33 -14.44
CA GLU A 60 7.22 -5.37 -13.34
C GLU A 60 7.78 -6.00 -12.06
N GLU A 61 8.42 -5.17 -11.24
CA GLU A 61 8.76 -5.48 -9.85
C GLU A 61 7.72 -4.90 -8.89
N LEU A 62 7.66 -5.45 -7.67
CA LEU A 62 6.89 -4.84 -6.59
C LEU A 62 7.58 -3.55 -6.14
N VAL A 63 7.01 -2.40 -6.48
CA VAL A 63 7.52 -1.09 -6.05
C VAL A 63 6.99 -0.75 -4.66
N ALA A 64 5.70 -0.94 -4.43
CA ALA A 64 5.10 -0.56 -3.16
C ALA A 64 3.92 -1.43 -2.75
N ILE A 65 3.72 -1.53 -1.44
CA ILE A 65 2.49 -2.01 -0.81
C ILE A 65 1.74 -0.79 -0.34
N TYR A 66 0.44 -0.71 -0.61
CA TYR A 66 -0.39 0.36 -0.06
C TYR A 66 -1.54 -0.18 0.77
N HIS A 67 -1.90 0.60 1.78
CA HIS A 67 -3.18 0.49 2.47
C HIS A 67 -3.73 1.88 2.81
N SER A 68 -4.97 1.94 3.30
CA SER A 68 -5.58 3.20 3.73
C SER A 68 -5.96 3.17 5.19
N HIS A 69 -5.82 4.32 5.86
CA HIS A 69 -6.39 4.57 7.18
C HIS A 69 -7.56 5.55 7.04
N PRO A 70 -8.82 5.06 7.04
CA PRO A 70 -9.99 5.93 6.84
C PRO A 70 -10.24 6.88 8.01
N SER A 71 -9.92 6.45 9.23
CA SER A 71 -10.25 7.16 10.48
C SER A 71 -9.05 7.80 11.16
N THR A 72 -7.83 7.46 10.74
CA THR A 72 -6.59 7.95 11.37
C THR A 72 -5.67 8.62 10.35
N GLY A 73 -4.59 9.23 10.84
CA GLY A 73 -3.59 9.85 9.96
C GLY A 73 -2.86 8.82 9.09
N ALA A 74 -2.27 9.28 7.99
CA ALA A 74 -1.46 8.45 7.10
C ALA A 74 -0.05 8.16 7.70
N SER A 75 0.01 7.60 8.90
CA SER A 75 1.23 7.11 9.57
C SER A 75 1.10 5.61 9.80
N PRO A 76 2.18 4.82 9.72
CA PRO A 76 2.11 3.38 10.02
C PRO A 76 1.67 3.13 11.45
N SER A 77 0.71 2.24 11.64
CA SER A 77 0.32 1.71 12.93
C SER A 77 1.37 0.73 13.46
N LYS A 78 1.28 0.35 14.75
CA LYS A 78 2.14 -0.72 15.29
C LYS A 78 1.88 -2.06 14.59
N ALA A 79 0.63 -2.34 14.22
CA ALA A 79 0.29 -3.55 13.49
C ALA A 79 0.95 -3.57 12.10
N ASP A 80 0.93 -2.44 11.38
CA ASP A 80 1.54 -2.31 10.06
C ASP A 80 3.04 -2.64 10.10
N LEU A 81 3.75 -2.11 11.09
CA LEU A 81 5.19 -2.32 11.24
C LEU A 81 5.55 -3.79 11.54
N LEU A 82 4.68 -4.49 12.27
CA LEU A 82 4.86 -5.91 12.59
C LEU A 82 4.52 -6.83 11.41
N SER A 83 3.52 -6.45 10.62
CA SER A 83 3.07 -7.19 9.42
C SER A 83 3.87 -6.85 8.16
N ALA A 84 4.86 -5.95 8.25
CA ALA A 84 5.72 -5.57 7.14
C ALA A 84 6.76 -6.65 6.79
N HIS A 85 6.42 -7.55 5.88
CA HIS A 85 7.30 -8.64 5.45
C HIS A 85 8.16 -8.32 4.20
N TYR A 86 7.73 -7.38 3.36
CA TYR A 86 8.43 -6.98 2.13
C TYR A 86 9.25 -5.70 2.35
N LEU A 87 10.38 -5.84 3.01
CA LEU A 87 11.19 -4.71 3.51
C LEU A 87 11.90 -3.89 2.42
N ASP A 88 11.99 -4.45 1.20
CA ASP A 88 12.54 -3.74 0.04
C ASP A 88 11.50 -2.85 -0.66
N ALA A 89 10.20 -3.11 -0.44
CA ALA A 89 9.12 -2.32 -1.00
C ALA A 89 8.90 -1.01 -0.21
N PHE A 90 8.32 -0.02 -0.86
CA PHE A 90 7.78 1.15 -0.18
C PHE A 90 6.42 0.82 0.46
N TYR A 91 6.14 1.42 1.60
CA TYR A 91 4.85 1.32 2.29
C TYR A 91 4.11 2.65 2.14
N LEU A 92 3.00 2.61 1.43
CA LEU A 92 2.19 3.77 1.07
C LEU A 92 0.92 3.77 1.90
N ILE A 93 0.65 4.86 2.61
CA ILE A 93 -0.55 4.98 3.45
C ILE A 93 -1.40 6.11 2.92
N VAL A 94 -2.64 5.77 2.58
CA VAL A 94 -3.66 6.75 2.18
C VAL A 94 -4.49 7.11 3.41
N GLY A 95 -4.37 8.35 3.88
CA GLY A 95 -5.25 8.88 4.92
C GLY A 95 -6.46 9.59 4.31
N LEU A 96 -7.59 9.62 5.02
CA LEU A 96 -8.78 10.39 4.62
C LEU A 96 -9.00 11.57 5.57
N ARG A 97 -8.62 12.78 5.16
CA ARG A 97 -8.85 14.00 5.96
C ARG A 97 -10.11 14.70 5.45
N GLN A 98 -11.19 14.67 6.25
CA GLN A 98 -12.50 15.25 5.87
C GLN A 98 -12.98 14.72 4.50
N GLY A 99 -12.86 13.41 4.28
CA GLY A 99 -13.23 12.76 3.01
C GLY A 99 -12.29 13.01 1.84
N ARG A 100 -11.20 13.77 2.03
CA ARG A 100 -10.18 14.00 0.99
C ARG A 100 -9.00 13.05 1.18
N PRO A 101 -8.68 12.20 0.20
CA PRO A 101 -7.56 11.29 0.32
C PRO A 101 -6.23 12.03 0.15
N TYR A 102 -5.24 11.66 0.97
CA TYR A 102 -3.86 12.13 0.85
C TYR A 102 -2.90 10.97 1.12
N LEU A 103 -1.69 11.06 0.57
CA LEU A 103 -0.72 9.97 0.59
C LEU A 103 0.52 10.34 1.40
N ARG A 104 1.01 9.40 2.20
CA ARG A 104 2.37 9.42 2.74
C ARG A 104 3.08 8.10 2.41
N ALA A 105 4.41 8.16 2.29
CA ALA A 105 5.23 7.05 1.83
C ALA A 105 6.33 6.77 2.86
N PHE A 106 6.60 5.50 3.11
CA PHE A 106 7.53 5.07 4.13
C PHE A 106 8.44 3.95 3.62
N ARG A 107 9.66 3.90 4.17
CA ARG A 107 10.48 2.69 4.19
C ARG A 107 10.52 2.15 5.61
N ILE A 108 10.43 0.84 5.74
CA ILE A 108 10.51 0.17 7.05
C ILE A 108 11.90 -0.42 7.20
N HIS A 109 12.61 -0.02 8.25
CA HIS A 109 13.97 -0.50 8.49
C HIS A 109 13.95 -1.99 8.85
N PRO A 110 14.79 -2.85 8.22
CA PRO A 110 14.68 -4.31 8.32
C PRO A 110 14.92 -4.85 9.74
N ARG A 111 15.84 -4.24 10.49
CA ARG A 111 16.15 -4.64 11.88
C ARG A 111 15.23 -3.99 12.92
N THR A 112 15.19 -2.66 12.95
CA THR A 112 14.49 -1.90 14.00
C THR A 112 12.98 -1.78 13.78
N ARG A 113 12.46 -2.12 12.59
CA ARG A 113 11.07 -1.88 12.18
C ARG A 113 10.64 -0.41 12.26
N ALA A 114 11.60 0.51 12.36
CA ALA A 114 11.31 1.95 12.32
C ALA A 114 10.85 2.35 10.92
N ALA A 115 9.74 3.07 10.83
CA ALA A 115 9.32 3.70 9.59
C ALA A 115 10.00 5.06 9.40
N VAL A 116 10.61 5.25 8.24
CA VAL A 116 11.17 6.52 7.81
C VAL A 116 10.33 7.02 6.66
N GLU A 117 9.74 8.20 6.81
CA GLU A 117 8.99 8.84 5.73
C GLU A 117 9.94 9.21 4.59
N VAL A 118 9.54 8.86 3.37
CA VAL A 118 10.29 9.18 2.15
C VAL A 118 9.51 10.17 1.30
N ARG A 119 10.25 11.03 0.61
CA ARG A 119 9.66 11.92 -0.40
C ARG A 119 9.47 11.16 -1.69
N TRP A 120 8.37 11.47 -2.37
CA TRP A 120 8.04 10.93 -3.68
C TRP A 120 7.71 12.09 -4.62
N LEU A 121 7.82 11.84 -5.92
CA LEU A 121 7.50 12.81 -6.96
C LEU A 121 6.70 12.12 -8.06
N ALA A 122 5.79 12.86 -8.67
CA ALA A 122 5.10 12.39 -9.86
C ALA A 122 6.09 12.33 -11.03
N VAL A 123 6.25 11.16 -11.62
CA VAL A 123 7.07 10.97 -12.82
C VAL A 123 6.12 10.96 -14.01
N ARG A 124 6.43 11.74 -15.05
CA ARG A 124 5.69 11.62 -16.31
C ARG A 124 6.16 10.34 -17.01
N PRO A 125 5.24 9.50 -17.53
CA PRO A 125 5.63 8.42 -18.42
C PRO A 125 6.43 9.00 -19.58
N ARG A 126 7.53 8.35 -19.97
CA ARG A 126 8.23 8.66 -21.22
C ARG A 126 7.41 8.19 -22.41
#